data_AF-A0A1L9SR72-F1
#
_entry.id   AF-A0A1L9SR72-F1
#
_cell.length_a   1.000
_cell.length_b   1.000
_cell.length_c   1.000
_cell.angle_alpha   90.00
_cell.angle_beta   90.00
_cell.angle_gamma   90.00
#
_symmetry.space_group_name_H-M   'P 1'
#
loop_
_entity.id
_entity.type
_entity.pdbx_description
1 polymer ?
#
loop_
_entity_poly.entity_id
_entity_poly.type
_entity_poly.pdbx_seq_one_letter_code
_entity_poly.pdbx_strand_id
1 'polypeptide(L)'
;MTERLSTPTSVLKMDIERDHILDTAEPLVNNTLLDSNVLSGDDSLHKGESSEDVEIPHVEELSGVEEIPRLDESQSSSHLVALPTELIQHIAYLLPTDRDLANFTSTCSSISFQILPAHSSVWRSRFHALYDVSPNRSSLELKREYQIRSIVLRNPISFQDGETEKQTLWLETMKTLILEALEIPYKNGQWFSKNVETIRRLLCHTRFLDRPVVGSDGVTIPSDLFCINQLLLTSLALHPKMSIGCLRTDYDLDIIYSFHGQRAEFIQNGKVNLQILMHIRNFWHRHVLNHDENTFFYLFINLKEDRLPGLLKSLELKDLPLSPYWLGFTSCLHPLPDGLEEDEEERQTCADLEDHVEWVPLWAMSIHIDRDPANWPPVFQQVLPFMDGPENRVYFKGTRGEKCATAKVEERYPLRGFVEPFRHPQGEIPGWKRVCWAVYYPKSRELPLVPHDAVDQEIDSWFPQEVWPPTGIEDDFYELYFFEGVVLPGGRVMLGYWQDALWQEGDGPFIFWDTERAFADEMIPKSS
;
A
#
# COMPACT_ATOMS: atom_id res chain seq x y z
N MET A 1 -24.33 59.40 25.20
CA MET A 1 -25.16 59.70 24.02
C MET A 1 -25.09 58.48 23.12
N THR A 2 -26.02 57.51 23.26
CA THR A 2 -27.28 57.34 22.45
C THR A 2 -26.94 57.06 20.98
N GLU A 3 -27.31 55.97 20.30
CA GLU A 3 -28.48 55.05 20.30
C GLU A 3 -28.05 53.71 19.63
N ARG A 4 -28.40 52.52 20.13
CA ARG A 4 -29.62 51.69 19.94
C ARG A 4 -29.82 51.04 18.54
N LEU A 5 -29.82 49.70 18.59
CA LEU A 5 -30.74 48.72 17.95
C LEU A 5 -30.71 48.50 16.42
N SER A 6 -30.37 47.28 16.00
CA SER A 6 -31.37 46.30 15.50
C SER A 6 -30.73 44.97 15.08
N THR A 7 -31.26 43.88 15.64
CA THR A 7 -31.28 42.55 15.01
C THR A 7 -32.37 42.51 13.92
N PRO A 8 -32.32 41.53 13.02
CA PRO A 8 -33.48 40.67 12.93
C PRO A 8 -33.14 39.18 12.82
N THR A 9 -33.91 38.42 13.60
CA THR A 9 -34.21 37.01 13.48
C THR A 9 -34.94 36.75 12.15
N SER A 10 -34.58 35.70 11.40
CA SER A 10 -35.53 35.06 10.50
C SER A 10 -35.44 33.54 10.65
N VAL A 11 -36.61 32.99 10.99
CA VAL A 11 -36.95 31.59 11.10
C VAL A 11 -37.52 31.19 9.75
N LEU A 12 -36.98 30.15 9.12
CA LEU A 12 -37.71 29.39 8.11
C LEU A 12 -37.70 27.91 8.50
N LYS A 13 -38.92 27.43 8.80
CA LYS A 13 -39.28 26.03 9.00
C LYS A 13 -39.50 25.37 7.65
N MET A 14 -39.17 24.07 7.62
CA MET A 14 -39.82 22.98 6.90
C MET A 14 -40.00 23.13 5.38
N ASP A 15 -39.39 22.21 4.63
CA ASP A 15 -40.22 21.26 3.90
C ASP A 15 -39.57 19.86 3.90
N ILE A 16 -40.41 18.91 4.33
CA ILE A 16 -40.23 17.47 4.27
C ILE A 16 -40.91 17.07 2.97
N GLU A 17 -40.19 16.51 2.01
CA GLU A 17 -40.79 15.63 1.01
C GLU A 17 -40.10 14.28 1.00
N ARG A 18 -40.97 13.27 1.02
CA ARG A 18 -40.77 11.83 1.07
C ARG A 18 -41.10 11.25 -0.31
N ASP A 19 -40.63 10.01 -0.51
CA ASP A 19 -41.03 9.00 -1.50
C ASP A 19 -40.39 9.14 -2.89
N HIS A 20 -39.74 8.14 -3.49
CA HIS A 20 -39.97 6.68 -3.58
C HIS A 20 -38.62 5.93 -3.73
N ILE A 21 -38.28 4.89 -2.96
CA ILE A 21 -38.62 3.44 -3.04
C ILE A 21 -38.69 2.83 -4.45
N LEU A 22 -37.67 2.02 -4.79
CA LEU A 22 -37.65 0.72 -5.52
C LEU A 22 -36.20 0.19 -5.38
N ASP A 23 -35.84 -0.63 -4.39
CA ASP A 23 -36.06 -2.08 -4.21
C ASP A 23 -35.35 -2.95 -5.28
N THR A 24 -34.20 -3.55 -4.92
CA THR A 24 -33.88 -4.98 -5.18
C THR A 24 -32.59 -5.42 -4.44
N ALA A 25 -32.81 -6.20 -3.38
CA ALA A 25 -32.20 -7.51 -3.07
C ALA A 25 -30.68 -7.65 -2.78
N GLU A 26 -30.36 -7.68 -1.47
CA GLU A 26 -29.31 -8.53 -0.88
C GLU A 26 -29.95 -9.72 -0.11
N PRO A 27 -29.34 -10.91 -0.04
CA PRO A 27 -29.75 -11.95 0.89
C PRO A 27 -28.93 -11.92 2.20
N LEU A 28 -29.65 -11.71 3.29
CA LEU A 28 -29.26 -11.97 4.68
C LEU A 28 -28.89 -13.45 4.91
N VAL A 29 -27.80 -13.68 5.64
CA VAL A 29 -27.63 -14.88 6.47
C VAL A 29 -27.45 -14.45 7.92
N ASN A 30 -28.49 -14.74 8.71
CA ASN A 30 -28.59 -14.56 10.14
C ASN A 30 -27.50 -15.34 10.90
N ASN A 31 -26.93 -14.73 11.94
CA ASN A 31 -26.56 -15.48 13.13
C ASN A 31 -26.96 -14.69 14.39
N THR A 32 -27.84 -15.35 15.13
CA THR A 32 -28.47 -14.95 16.39
C THR A 32 -27.46 -14.70 17.51
N LEU A 33 -27.62 -13.53 18.14
CA LEU A 33 -27.15 -13.20 19.48
C LEU A 33 -27.98 -13.99 20.51
N LEU A 34 -27.31 -14.59 21.49
CA LEU A 34 -27.90 -14.96 22.76
C LEU A 34 -27.11 -14.28 23.88
N ASP A 35 -27.85 -13.46 24.62
CA ASP A 35 -27.45 -12.78 25.84
C ASP A 35 -26.97 -13.75 26.92
N SER A 36 -25.98 -13.31 27.69
CA SER A 36 -25.86 -13.73 29.09
C SER A 36 -25.25 -12.61 29.92
N ASN A 37 -26.11 -11.94 30.69
CA ASN A 37 -25.76 -11.04 31.78
C ASN A 37 -25.49 -11.84 33.07
N VAL A 38 -24.35 -11.53 33.69
CA VAL A 38 -24.14 -11.17 35.12
C VAL A 38 -24.32 -12.25 36.22
N LEU A 39 -23.34 -12.22 37.15
CA LEU A 39 -23.28 -12.54 38.61
C LEU A 39 -22.13 -13.54 38.90
N SER A 40 -20.94 -13.12 39.37
CA SER A 40 -20.54 -12.63 40.72
C SER A 40 -20.70 -13.64 41.86
N GLY A 41 -19.61 -13.94 42.56
CA GLY A 41 -19.56 -14.60 43.88
C GLY A 41 -18.58 -15.78 43.90
N ASP A 42 -17.31 -15.59 44.29
CA ASP A 42 -16.77 -15.76 45.65
C ASP A 42 -16.99 -17.16 46.25
N ASP A 43 -15.90 -17.95 46.28
CA ASP A 43 -15.82 -19.25 46.95
C ASP A 43 -14.88 -19.15 48.16
N SER A 44 -15.46 -19.29 49.36
CA SER A 44 -14.74 -19.48 50.62
C SER A 44 -15.03 -20.88 51.19
N LEU A 45 -13.99 -21.69 51.31
CA LEU A 45 -14.01 -23.00 51.97
C LEU A 45 -14.02 -22.88 53.50
N HIS A 46 -14.98 -23.52 54.17
CA HIS A 46 -14.87 -23.92 55.57
C HIS A 46 -15.35 -25.35 55.84
N LYS A 47 -14.65 -25.96 56.81
CA LYS A 47 -14.64 -27.34 57.29
C LYS A 47 -15.82 -27.69 58.22
N GLY A 48 -16.01 -28.98 58.49
CA GLY A 48 -16.49 -29.53 59.77
C GLY A 48 -17.71 -30.46 59.63
N GLU A 49 -17.53 -31.78 59.80
CA GLU A 49 -17.90 -32.56 61.03
C GLU A 49 -19.41 -32.88 61.09
N SER A 50 -19.83 -34.14 60.88
CA SER A 50 -19.99 -35.27 61.83
C SER A 50 -21.51 -35.55 62.05
N SER A 51 -21.99 -36.73 61.61
CA SER A 51 -22.47 -37.84 62.46
C SER A 51 -23.85 -37.65 63.11
N GLU A 52 -24.87 -38.38 62.63
CA GLU A 52 -25.91 -39.04 63.48
C GLU A 52 -26.79 -40.02 62.65
N ASP A 53 -26.48 -41.31 62.81
CA ASP A 53 -27.31 -42.50 63.08
C ASP A 53 -28.82 -42.66 62.69
N VAL A 54 -29.09 -43.87 62.15
CA VAL A 54 -30.28 -44.76 62.35
C VAL A 54 -31.52 -44.44 61.46
N GLU A 55 -32.18 -45.34 60.72
CA GLU A 55 -32.57 -46.75 60.93
C GLU A 55 -32.95 -47.43 59.59
N ILE A 56 -32.75 -48.75 59.47
CA ILE A 56 -33.15 -49.61 58.33
C ILE A 56 -34.51 -50.26 58.64
N PRO A 57 -35.36 -50.52 57.62
CA PRO A 57 -36.03 -51.82 57.57
C PRO A 57 -35.79 -52.56 56.23
N HIS A 58 -35.42 -53.82 56.39
CA HIS A 58 -35.42 -54.90 55.39
C HIS A 58 -36.70 -54.94 54.56
N VAL A 59 -36.62 -55.30 53.27
CA VAL A 59 -37.47 -56.31 52.60
C VAL A 59 -36.82 -56.78 51.27
N GLU A 60 -36.59 -58.09 51.23
CA GLU A 60 -36.64 -59.07 50.12
C GLU A 60 -35.70 -59.00 48.90
N GLU A 61 -34.84 -60.01 48.85
CA GLU A 61 -34.23 -60.58 47.66
C GLU A 61 -35.30 -61.04 46.64
N LEU A 62 -35.20 -60.54 45.42
CA LEU A 62 -35.72 -61.23 44.23
C LEU A 62 -34.56 -61.45 43.26
N SER A 63 -34.20 -62.72 43.17
CA SER A 63 -33.24 -63.32 42.26
C SER A 63 -33.75 -63.27 40.82
N GLY A 64 -32.89 -62.85 39.89
CA GLY A 64 -33.15 -62.94 38.46
C GLY A 64 -32.65 -61.73 37.67
N VAL A 65 -31.34 -61.61 37.50
CA VAL A 65 -30.76 -60.80 36.42
C VAL A 65 -29.92 -61.75 35.58
N GLU A 66 -30.38 -61.98 34.35
CA GLU A 66 -29.64 -62.65 33.29
C GLU A 66 -28.24 -62.05 33.17
N GLU A 67 -27.22 -62.89 33.22
CA GLU A 67 -25.86 -62.52 32.81
C GLU A 67 -25.90 -62.08 31.34
N ILE A 68 -25.87 -60.77 31.13
CA ILE A 68 -25.50 -60.18 29.85
C ILE A 68 -24.07 -60.67 29.56
N PRO A 69 -23.81 -61.36 28.43
CA PRO A 69 -22.47 -61.78 28.10
C PRO A 69 -21.58 -60.54 28.02
N ARG A 70 -20.51 -60.53 28.84
CA ARG A 70 -19.41 -59.58 28.69
C ARG A 70 -18.87 -59.74 27.28
N LEU A 71 -19.21 -58.79 26.41
CA LEU A 71 -18.54 -58.63 25.12
C LEU A 71 -17.06 -58.43 25.42
N ASP A 72 -16.25 -59.34 24.89
CA ASP A 72 -14.80 -59.27 24.86
C ASP A 72 -14.38 -57.85 24.43
N GLU A 73 -13.74 -57.11 25.33
CA GLU A 73 -13.02 -55.86 25.04
C GLU A 73 -11.71 -56.16 24.27
N SER A 74 -11.79 -56.98 23.23
CA SER A 74 -10.69 -57.15 22.28
C SER A 74 -10.65 -55.93 21.36
N GLN A 75 -9.93 -54.90 21.82
CA GLN A 75 -9.25 -53.87 21.03
C GLN A 75 -9.84 -53.61 19.62
N SER A 76 -10.92 -52.84 19.52
CA SER A 76 -11.20 -52.11 18.27
C SER A 76 -10.22 -50.95 18.19
N SER A 77 -8.95 -51.23 17.86
CA SER A 77 -8.04 -50.16 17.46
C SER A 77 -8.67 -49.50 16.23
N SER A 78 -8.93 -48.19 16.33
CA SER A 78 -9.51 -47.44 15.22
C SER A 78 -8.67 -47.68 13.97
N HIS A 79 -9.27 -48.21 12.90
CA HIS A 79 -8.59 -48.49 11.64
C HIS A 79 -7.86 -47.26 11.07
N LEU A 80 -8.33 -46.06 11.44
CA LEU A 80 -7.70 -44.79 11.07
C LEU A 80 -6.31 -44.63 11.70
N VAL A 81 -6.13 -45.06 12.95
CA VAL A 81 -4.86 -44.95 13.68
C VAL A 81 -3.84 -45.99 13.18
N ALA A 82 -4.33 -47.06 12.53
CA ALA A 82 -3.51 -48.09 11.91
C ALA A 82 -2.98 -47.71 10.51
N LEU A 83 -3.41 -46.58 9.95
CA LEU A 83 -2.89 -46.09 8.68
C LEU A 83 -1.42 -45.66 8.80
N PRO A 84 -0.63 -45.76 7.71
CA PRO A 84 0.70 -45.15 7.63
C PRO A 84 0.67 -43.65 7.93
N THR A 85 1.74 -43.16 8.56
CA THR A 85 1.91 -41.75 8.93
C THR A 85 1.67 -40.81 7.77
N GLU A 86 2.13 -41.18 6.57
CA GLU A 86 2.00 -40.37 5.35
C GLU A 86 0.53 -40.19 4.97
N LEU A 87 -0.32 -41.21 5.13
CA LEU A 87 -1.75 -41.12 4.85
C LEU A 87 -2.48 -40.28 5.90
N ILE A 88 -2.14 -40.46 7.18
CA ILE A 88 -2.71 -39.64 8.27
C ILE A 88 -2.37 -38.16 8.08
N GLN A 89 -1.11 -37.86 7.73
CA GLN A 89 -0.68 -36.50 7.42
C GLN A 89 -1.36 -35.96 6.15
N HIS A 90 -1.55 -36.78 5.12
CA HIS A 90 -2.26 -36.35 3.92
C HIS A 90 -3.73 -36.01 4.21
N ILE A 91 -4.42 -36.84 5.00
CA ILE A 91 -5.78 -36.56 5.47
C ILE A 91 -5.81 -35.24 6.25
N ALA A 92 -4.87 -35.04 7.17
CA ALA A 92 -4.77 -33.83 7.97
C ALA A 92 -4.51 -32.56 7.12
N TYR A 93 -3.72 -32.67 6.06
CA TYR A 93 -3.51 -31.60 5.09
C TYR A 93 -4.80 -31.22 4.36
N LEU A 94 -5.63 -32.21 3.98
CA LEU A 94 -6.88 -31.99 3.27
C LEU A 94 -8.02 -31.41 4.13
N LEU A 95 -7.85 -31.33 5.46
CA LEU A 95 -8.85 -30.71 6.34
C LEU A 95 -9.03 -29.22 6.01
N PRO A 96 -10.27 -28.72 5.88
CA PRO A 96 -10.51 -27.40 5.27
C PRO A 96 -10.10 -26.23 6.17
N THR A 97 -10.15 -26.39 7.50
CA THR A 97 -9.78 -25.32 8.44
C THR A 97 -8.76 -25.77 9.48
N ASP A 98 -8.04 -24.82 10.07
CA ASP A 98 -7.15 -25.09 11.21
C ASP A 98 -7.91 -25.55 12.45
N ARG A 99 -9.21 -25.19 12.56
CA ARG A 99 -10.09 -25.71 13.61
C ARG A 99 -10.32 -27.20 13.43
N ASP A 100 -10.56 -27.65 12.20
CA ASP A 100 -10.73 -29.07 11.91
C ASP A 100 -9.44 -29.85 12.16
N LEU A 101 -8.28 -29.27 11.80
CA LEU A 101 -6.98 -29.84 12.13
C LEU A 101 -6.79 -29.99 13.64
N ALA A 102 -7.10 -28.94 14.42
CA ALA A 102 -7.00 -28.97 15.87
C ALA A 102 -7.94 -30.02 16.49
N ASN A 103 -9.19 -30.09 16.03
CA ASN A 103 -10.16 -31.10 16.43
C ASN A 103 -9.65 -32.51 16.10
N PHE A 104 -9.12 -32.71 14.89
CA PHE A 104 -8.59 -33.99 14.45
C PHE A 104 -7.41 -34.44 15.32
N THR A 105 -6.47 -33.54 15.62
CA THR A 105 -5.34 -33.85 16.52
C THR A 105 -5.75 -34.09 17.96
N SER A 106 -6.90 -33.55 18.38
CA SER A 106 -7.45 -33.75 19.74
C SER A 106 -8.17 -35.08 19.91
N THR A 107 -8.38 -35.85 18.84
CA THR A 107 -9.10 -37.14 18.92
C THR A 107 -8.31 -38.22 19.66
N CYS A 108 -6.99 -38.33 19.43
CA CYS A 108 -6.13 -39.25 20.17
C CYS A 108 -4.64 -38.86 20.12
N SER A 109 -3.87 -39.37 21.07
CA SER A 109 -2.43 -39.09 21.21
C SER A 109 -1.60 -39.59 20.01
N SER A 110 -1.99 -40.71 19.39
CA SER A 110 -1.28 -41.25 18.22
C SER A 110 -1.38 -40.32 17.01
N ILE A 111 -2.59 -39.84 16.68
CA ILE A 111 -2.81 -38.88 15.59
C ILE A 111 -2.07 -37.56 15.88
N SER A 112 -2.18 -37.07 17.12
CA SER A 112 -1.46 -35.89 17.58
C SER A 112 0.06 -36.00 17.37
N PHE A 113 0.66 -37.12 17.78
CA PHE A 113 2.09 -37.38 17.64
C PHE A 113 2.55 -37.43 16.18
N GLN A 114 1.70 -37.82 15.25
CA GLN A 114 2.04 -37.89 13.82
C GLN A 114 1.89 -36.55 13.08
N ILE A 115 1.05 -35.64 13.59
CA ILE A 115 0.72 -34.37 12.91
C ILE A 115 1.43 -33.18 13.55
N LEU A 116 1.41 -33.07 14.88
CA LEU A 116 1.91 -31.88 15.56
C LEU A 116 3.42 -31.64 15.43
N PRO A 117 4.32 -32.63 15.31
CA PRO A 117 5.74 -32.33 15.20
C PRO A 117 6.08 -31.44 14.00
N ALA A 118 7.13 -30.62 14.15
CA ALA A 118 7.61 -29.71 13.10
C ALA A 118 8.03 -30.42 11.81
N HIS A 119 8.51 -31.66 11.90
CA HIS A 119 8.91 -32.46 10.74
C HIS A 119 7.72 -33.08 9.99
N SER A 120 6.49 -32.93 10.49
CA SER A 120 5.29 -33.36 9.77
C SER A 120 5.15 -32.61 8.45
N SER A 121 4.83 -33.35 7.38
CA SER A 121 4.63 -32.78 6.05
C SER A 121 3.42 -31.83 5.99
N VAL A 122 2.49 -31.92 6.95
CA VAL A 122 1.27 -31.11 7.05
C VAL A 122 1.59 -29.61 7.07
N TRP A 123 2.50 -29.20 7.96
CA TRP A 123 2.81 -27.78 8.17
C TRP A 123 3.47 -27.16 6.94
N ARG A 124 4.42 -27.89 6.34
CA ARG A 124 5.08 -27.46 5.10
C ARG A 124 4.06 -27.36 3.97
N SER A 125 3.20 -28.37 3.80
CA SER A 125 2.19 -28.38 2.73
C SER A 125 1.17 -27.26 2.89
N ARG A 126 0.66 -27.02 4.11
CA ARG A 126 -0.26 -25.90 4.39
C ARG A 126 0.41 -24.53 4.19
N PHE A 127 1.64 -24.36 4.65
CA PHE A 127 2.38 -23.12 4.42
C PHE A 127 2.58 -22.86 2.92
N HIS A 128 3.07 -23.86 2.17
CA HIS A 128 3.21 -23.76 0.72
C HIS A 128 1.90 -23.51 -0.02
N ALA A 129 0.76 -23.97 0.52
CA ALA A 129 -0.54 -23.72 -0.10
C ALA A 129 -0.90 -22.22 -0.07
N LEU A 130 -0.60 -21.53 1.05
CA LEU A 130 -1.05 -20.16 1.31
C LEU A 130 0.01 -19.08 1.09
N TYR A 131 1.28 -19.39 1.29
CA TYR A 131 2.36 -18.42 1.35
C TYR A 131 3.49 -18.77 0.38
N ASP A 132 4.27 -17.76 0.03
CA ASP A 132 5.50 -17.96 -0.70
C ASP A 132 6.58 -18.56 0.22
N VAL A 133 7.48 -19.34 -0.35
CA VAL A 133 8.51 -20.05 0.42
C VAL A 133 9.89 -19.71 -0.11
N SER A 134 10.64 -18.94 0.67
CA SER A 134 12.05 -18.69 0.39
C SER A 134 12.85 -20.01 0.48
N PRO A 135 13.90 -20.19 -0.34
CA PRO A 135 14.78 -21.34 -0.25
C PRO A 135 15.36 -21.52 1.16
N ASN A 136 15.70 -22.76 1.55
CA ASN A 136 16.41 -23.09 2.78
C ASN A 136 15.66 -22.91 4.12
N ARG A 137 14.34 -22.68 4.11
CA ARG A 137 13.53 -22.66 5.36
C ARG A 137 13.32 -24.07 5.93
N SER A 138 13.63 -24.24 7.21
CA SER A 138 13.41 -25.48 7.97
C SER A 138 11.93 -25.71 8.26
N SER A 139 11.51 -26.96 8.44
CA SER A 139 10.11 -27.28 8.74
C SER A 139 9.65 -26.72 10.10
N LEU A 140 10.57 -26.52 11.06
CA LEU A 140 10.27 -25.86 12.33
C LEU A 140 9.92 -24.39 12.15
N GLU A 141 10.70 -23.67 11.33
CA GLU A 141 10.43 -22.27 11.01
C GLU A 141 9.10 -22.13 10.27
N LEU A 142 8.86 -22.95 9.24
CA LEU A 142 7.61 -22.90 8.46
C LEU A 142 6.40 -23.21 9.33
N LYS A 143 6.49 -24.20 10.24
CA LYS A 143 5.41 -24.48 11.19
C LYS A 143 5.14 -23.28 12.10
N ARG A 144 6.18 -22.71 12.73
CA ARG A 144 6.01 -21.56 13.64
C ARG A 144 5.41 -20.37 12.91
N GLU A 145 5.94 -20.05 11.74
CA GLU A 145 5.47 -18.93 10.92
C GLU A 145 4.02 -19.14 10.47
N TYR A 146 3.66 -20.35 10.02
CA TYR A 146 2.28 -20.70 9.69
C TYR A 146 1.34 -20.42 10.86
N GLN A 147 1.69 -20.91 12.05
CA GLN A 147 0.86 -20.77 13.24
C GLN A 147 0.73 -19.31 13.67
N ILE A 148 1.82 -18.54 13.65
CA ILE A 148 1.81 -17.10 13.95
C ILE A 148 0.87 -16.39 12.97
N ARG A 149 1.09 -16.55 11.65
CA ARG A 149 0.25 -15.91 10.62
C ARG A 149 -1.22 -16.29 10.74
N SER A 150 -1.51 -17.57 10.98
CA SER A 150 -2.88 -18.07 11.10
C SER A 150 -3.61 -17.52 12.34
N ILE A 151 -2.89 -17.22 13.41
CA ILE A 151 -3.44 -16.57 14.61
C ILE A 151 -3.58 -15.06 14.36
N VAL A 152 -2.51 -14.40 13.94
CA VAL A 152 -2.44 -12.94 13.83
C VAL A 152 -3.39 -12.40 12.76
N LEU A 153 -3.33 -12.97 11.54
CA LEU A 153 -4.08 -12.46 10.38
C LEU A 153 -5.57 -12.82 10.42
N ARG A 154 -5.98 -13.78 11.26
CA ARG A 154 -7.39 -14.13 11.45
C ARG A 154 -8.13 -13.09 12.31
N ASN A 155 -7.41 -12.34 13.14
CA ASN A 155 -8.01 -11.36 14.01
C ASN A 155 -8.33 -10.08 13.22
N PRO A 156 -9.56 -9.53 13.34
CA PRO A 156 -9.84 -8.22 12.77
C PRO A 156 -8.91 -7.19 13.41
N ILE A 157 -8.48 -6.25 12.57
CA ILE A 157 -7.56 -5.19 12.94
C ILE A 157 -8.22 -3.82 12.76
N SER A 158 -7.98 -2.94 13.72
CA SER A 158 -8.37 -1.53 13.69
C SER A 158 -7.24 -0.73 14.30
N PHE A 159 -6.98 0.45 13.73
CA PHE A 159 -6.00 1.42 14.21
C PHE A 159 -6.67 2.68 14.78
N GLN A 160 -8.01 2.66 14.92
CA GLN A 160 -8.80 3.81 15.42
C GLN A 160 -8.46 4.18 16.87
N ASP A 161 -7.98 3.23 17.67
CA ASP A 161 -7.62 3.43 19.08
C ASP A 161 -6.10 3.51 19.29
N GLY A 162 -5.32 3.70 18.22
CA GLY A 162 -3.87 3.73 18.26
C GLY A 162 -3.19 2.39 17.92
N GLU A 163 -1.87 2.36 18.13
CA GLU A 163 -1.02 1.19 17.92
C GLU A 163 -0.69 0.51 19.25
N THR A 164 -1.38 -0.59 19.56
CA THR A 164 -1.01 -1.48 20.69
C THR A 164 -0.10 -2.61 20.23
N GLU A 165 0.39 -3.44 21.16
CA GLU A 165 1.18 -4.64 20.83
C GLU A 165 0.51 -5.55 19.80
N LYS A 166 -0.83 -5.65 19.80
CA LYS A 166 -1.58 -6.43 18.80
C LYS A 166 -1.42 -5.85 17.39
N GLN A 167 -1.53 -4.53 17.24
CA GLN A 167 -1.33 -3.83 15.97
C GLN A 167 0.11 -3.95 15.51
N THR A 168 1.08 -3.79 16.41
CA THR A 168 2.50 -3.97 16.09
C THR A 168 2.78 -5.38 15.57
N LEU A 169 2.28 -6.43 16.25
CA LEU A 169 2.45 -7.81 15.80
C LEU A 169 1.81 -8.07 14.42
N TRP A 170 0.65 -7.46 14.16
CA TRP A 170 0.00 -7.54 12.86
C TRP A 170 0.82 -6.85 11.77
N LEU A 171 1.32 -5.64 12.02
CA LEU A 171 2.16 -4.90 11.10
C LEU A 171 3.50 -5.60 10.81
N GLU A 172 4.11 -6.22 11.83
CA GLU A 172 5.30 -7.06 11.65
C GLU A 172 5.01 -8.25 10.74
N THR A 173 3.87 -8.91 10.94
CA THR A 173 3.44 -10.03 10.07
C THR A 173 3.18 -9.57 8.63
N MET A 174 2.64 -8.36 8.44
CA MET A 174 2.48 -7.78 7.10
C MET A 174 3.82 -7.43 6.46
N LYS A 175 4.75 -6.84 7.22
CA LYS A 175 6.12 -6.57 6.76
C LYS A 175 6.80 -7.84 6.27
N THR A 176 6.70 -8.95 7.00
CA THR A 176 7.32 -10.22 6.58
C THR A 176 6.70 -10.77 5.31
N LEU A 177 5.37 -10.68 5.15
CA LEU A 177 4.70 -11.09 3.90
C LEU A 177 5.17 -10.25 2.70
N ILE A 178 5.29 -8.94 2.87
CA ILE A 178 5.76 -8.01 1.82
C ILE A 178 7.22 -8.30 1.47
N LEU A 179 8.10 -8.46 2.47
CA LEU A 179 9.51 -8.78 2.25
C LEU A 179 9.69 -10.09 1.48
N GLU A 180 9.00 -11.15 1.89
CA GLU A 180 9.02 -12.43 1.18
C GLU A 180 8.50 -12.29 -0.25
N ALA A 181 7.46 -11.48 -0.49
CA ALA A 181 6.93 -11.22 -1.83
C ALA A 181 7.94 -10.47 -2.73
N LEU A 182 8.70 -9.54 -2.16
CA LEU A 182 9.77 -8.80 -2.82
C LEU A 182 10.97 -9.68 -3.21
N GLU A 183 11.18 -10.80 -2.51
CA GLU A 183 12.24 -11.77 -2.81
C GLU A 183 11.87 -12.76 -3.93
N ILE A 184 10.60 -12.85 -4.34
CA ILE A 184 10.17 -13.87 -5.29
C ILE A 184 10.71 -13.57 -6.70
N PRO A 185 11.49 -14.49 -7.31
CA PRO A 185 12.04 -14.30 -8.65
C PRO A 185 10.94 -14.37 -9.72
N TYR A 186 11.15 -13.68 -10.85
CA TYR A 186 10.34 -13.90 -12.04
C TYR A 186 10.60 -15.31 -12.58
N LYS A 187 9.53 -16.07 -12.86
CA LYS A 187 9.62 -17.39 -13.48
C LYS A 187 8.87 -17.39 -14.81
N ASN A 188 9.56 -17.77 -15.88
CA ASN A 188 8.98 -17.84 -17.24
C ASN A 188 8.29 -16.54 -17.69
N GLY A 189 8.85 -15.38 -17.32
CA GLY A 189 8.26 -14.07 -17.66
C GLY A 189 7.03 -13.69 -16.84
N GLN A 190 6.62 -14.50 -15.86
CA GLN A 190 5.52 -14.19 -14.95
C GLN A 190 6.06 -13.98 -13.53
N TRP A 191 5.50 -12.98 -12.86
CA TRP A 191 5.68 -12.77 -11.43
C TRP A 191 4.34 -13.03 -10.74
N PHE A 192 4.35 -13.93 -9.77
CA PHE A 192 3.20 -14.28 -8.96
C PHE A 192 3.66 -14.56 -7.53
N SER A 193 3.01 -13.90 -6.57
CA SER A 193 3.29 -14.05 -5.14
C SER A 193 1.99 -14.40 -4.42
N LYS A 194 2.01 -15.53 -3.70
CA LYS A 194 0.89 -15.94 -2.83
C LYS A 194 0.74 -15.01 -1.63
N ASN A 195 1.85 -14.44 -1.17
CA ASN A 195 1.83 -13.45 -0.10
C ASN A 195 1.08 -12.19 -0.54
N VAL A 196 1.32 -11.69 -1.76
CA VAL A 196 0.56 -10.55 -2.31
C VAL A 196 -0.93 -10.85 -2.43
N GLU A 197 -1.30 -12.02 -2.93
CA GLU A 197 -2.71 -12.40 -3.03
C GLU A 197 -3.37 -12.56 -1.64
N THR A 198 -2.61 -13.04 -0.66
CA THR A 198 -3.07 -13.12 0.74
C THR A 198 -3.25 -11.73 1.36
N ILE A 199 -2.30 -10.83 1.14
CA ILE A 199 -2.39 -9.41 1.55
C ILE A 199 -3.65 -8.78 0.96
N ARG A 200 -3.86 -8.92 -0.35
CA ARG A 200 -5.04 -8.38 -1.04
C ARG A 200 -6.34 -8.86 -0.40
N ARG A 201 -6.49 -10.18 -0.23
CA ARG A 201 -7.68 -10.80 0.39
C ARG A 201 -7.92 -10.32 1.82
N LEU A 202 -6.84 -10.19 2.60
CA LEU A 202 -6.91 -9.72 3.99
C LEU A 202 -7.41 -8.27 4.03
N LEU A 203 -6.83 -7.41 3.21
CA LEU A 203 -7.08 -5.97 3.24
C LEU A 203 -8.46 -5.58 2.69
N CYS A 204 -9.03 -6.35 1.75
CA CYS A 204 -10.39 -6.12 1.23
C CYS A 204 -11.49 -6.03 2.31
N HIS A 205 -11.23 -6.55 3.52
CA HIS A 205 -12.19 -6.58 4.63
C HIS A 205 -11.76 -5.68 5.80
N THR A 206 -10.81 -4.77 5.58
CA THR A 206 -10.25 -3.89 6.62
C THR A 206 -10.24 -2.46 6.14
N ARG A 207 -10.32 -1.50 7.07
CA ARG A 207 -10.16 -0.08 6.76
C ARG A 207 -8.70 0.40 6.73
N PHE A 208 -7.74 -0.53 6.68
CA PHE A 208 -6.32 -0.21 6.80
C PHE A 208 -5.86 0.70 5.65
N LEU A 209 -6.27 0.43 4.40
CA LEU A 209 -5.88 1.26 3.26
C LEU A 209 -6.73 2.53 3.12
N ASP A 210 -8.01 2.47 3.53
CA ASP A 210 -8.99 3.56 3.45
C ASP A 210 -8.67 4.72 4.38
N ARG A 211 -8.34 4.41 5.64
CA ARG A 211 -8.03 5.39 6.67
C ARG A 211 -6.56 5.22 7.09
N PRO A 212 -5.61 5.72 6.28
CA PRO A 212 -4.17 5.57 6.49
C PRO A 212 -3.63 6.48 7.60
N VAL A 213 -4.41 6.66 8.67
CA VAL A 213 -4.06 7.40 9.89
C VAL A 213 -4.31 6.54 11.11
N VAL A 214 -3.58 6.86 12.19
CA VAL A 214 -3.70 6.18 13.48
C VAL A 214 -4.51 7.07 14.42
N GLY A 215 -5.39 6.45 15.21
CA GLY A 215 -6.29 7.17 16.10
C GLY A 215 -7.58 7.64 15.43
N SER A 216 -8.52 8.08 16.27
CA SER A 216 -9.78 8.66 15.82
C SER A 216 -9.68 10.17 15.61
N ASP A 217 -8.70 10.80 16.25
CA ASP A 217 -8.44 12.23 16.31
C ASP A 217 -7.43 12.75 15.28
N GLY A 218 -6.70 11.85 14.58
CA GLY A 218 -5.70 12.23 13.59
C GLY A 218 -4.44 12.91 14.17
N VAL A 219 -4.35 13.03 15.50
CA VAL A 219 -3.22 13.65 16.21
C VAL A 219 -2.15 12.61 16.54
N THR A 220 -2.52 11.33 16.59
CA THR A 220 -1.58 10.26 16.95
C THR A 220 -0.59 10.03 15.81
N ILE A 221 0.69 10.31 16.07
CA ILE A 221 1.77 10.10 15.11
C ILE A 221 1.93 8.59 14.88
N PRO A 222 1.78 8.11 13.63
CA PRO A 222 1.94 6.70 13.31
C PRO A 222 3.39 6.26 13.44
N SER A 223 3.61 4.99 13.79
CA SER A 223 4.94 4.39 13.81
C SER A 223 5.54 4.26 12.41
N ASP A 224 6.87 4.25 12.31
CA ASP A 224 7.57 3.98 11.05
C ASP A 224 7.11 2.68 10.40
N LEU A 225 6.81 1.66 11.21
CA LEU A 225 6.33 0.36 10.73
C LEU A 225 4.93 0.48 10.08
N PHE A 226 4.04 1.28 10.65
CA PHE A 226 2.75 1.61 10.04
C PHE A 226 2.95 2.33 8.71
N CYS A 227 3.73 3.42 8.70
CA CYS A 227 3.99 4.22 7.50
C CYS A 227 4.58 3.37 6.38
N ILE A 228 5.55 2.52 6.68
CA ILE A 228 6.20 1.67 5.69
C ILE A 228 5.22 0.66 5.09
N ASN A 229 4.41 0.00 5.91
CA ASN A 229 3.39 -0.92 5.38
C ASN A 229 2.39 -0.17 4.48
N GLN A 230 1.93 1.02 4.88
CA GLN A 230 1.04 1.85 4.06
C GLN A 230 1.68 2.25 2.73
N LEU A 231 2.92 2.74 2.77
CA LEU A 231 3.65 3.19 1.59
C LEU A 231 3.89 2.03 0.62
N LEU A 232 4.36 0.88 1.09
CA LEU A 232 4.58 -0.29 0.22
C LEU A 232 3.31 -0.87 -0.39
N LEU A 233 2.15 -0.55 0.20
CA LEU A 233 0.84 -0.95 -0.29
C LEU A 233 0.13 0.20 -1.03
N THR A 234 0.84 1.27 -1.41
CA THR A 234 0.27 2.43 -2.14
C THR A 234 -0.45 1.98 -3.41
N SER A 235 0.12 1.07 -4.21
CA SER A 235 -0.56 0.57 -5.41
C SER A 235 -1.88 -0.12 -5.13
N LEU A 236 -2.01 -0.83 -3.99
CA LEU A 236 -3.28 -1.41 -3.57
C LEU A 236 -4.25 -0.35 -3.08
N ALA A 237 -3.76 0.64 -2.34
CA ALA A 237 -4.60 1.73 -1.85
C ALA A 237 -5.19 2.54 -2.99
N LEU A 238 -4.42 2.80 -4.05
CA LEU A 238 -4.89 3.51 -5.23
C LEU A 238 -5.74 2.65 -6.18
N HIS A 239 -5.97 1.37 -5.86
CA HIS A 239 -6.77 0.52 -6.72
C HIS A 239 -8.28 0.75 -6.44
N PRO A 240 -9.10 1.16 -7.43
CA PRO A 240 -10.50 1.56 -7.19
C PRO A 240 -11.41 0.50 -6.57
N LYS A 241 -11.08 -0.78 -6.76
CA LYS A 241 -11.82 -1.92 -6.16
C LYS A 241 -11.37 -2.29 -4.73
N MET A 242 -10.33 -1.65 -4.22
CA MET A 242 -9.67 -2.02 -2.96
C MET A 242 -9.87 -0.99 -1.85
N SER A 243 -10.01 0.29 -2.20
CA SER A 243 -10.18 1.36 -1.23
C SER A 243 -11.25 2.35 -1.67
N ILE A 244 -11.96 2.93 -0.69
CA ILE A 244 -13.11 3.81 -0.90
C ILE A 244 -12.68 5.31 -0.87
N GLY A 245 -11.43 5.60 -0.50
CA GLY A 245 -10.84 6.94 -0.53
C GLY A 245 -10.47 7.48 0.86
N CYS A 246 -9.62 8.51 0.86
CA CYS A 246 -9.07 9.17 2.06
C CYS A 246 -9.91 10.40 2.46
N LEU A 247 -9.91 10.76 3.74
CA LEU A 247 -10.53 12.01 4.23
C LEU A 247 -9.60 13.22 4.03
N ARG A 248 -10.16 14.43 3.95
CA ARG A 248 -9.42 15.70 3.86
C ARG A 248 -8.46 15.90 5.04
N THR A 249 -8.89 15.44 6.21
CA THR A 249 -8.14 15.53 7.47
C THR A 249 -7.05 14.48 7.61
N ASP A 250 -6.89 13.58 6.63
CA ASP A 250 -5.86 12.54 6.66
C ASP A 250 -4.52 13.02 6.06
N TYR A 251 -4.44 14.28 5.61
CA TYR A 251 -3.20 14.95 5.24
C TYR A 251 -3.26 16.44 5.55
N ASP A 252 -2.09 17.08 5.49
CA ASP A 252 -1.88 18.48 5.84
C ASP A 252 -1.29 19.19 4.63
N LEU A 253 -1.95 20.26 4.18
CA LEU A 253 -1.53 21.01 3.00
C LEU A 253 -0.27 21.85 3.26
N ASP A 254 -0.01 22.27 4.51
CA ASP A 254 1.24 22.94 4.88
C ASP A 254 2.43 21.99 4.74
N ILE A 255 2.24 20.70 5.02
CA ILE A 255 3.29 19.69 4.78
C ILE A 255 3.46 19.44 3.27
N ILE A 256 2.39 19.48 2.49
CA ILE A 256 2.42 19.18 1.05
C ILE A 256 3.00 20.34 0.24
N TYR A 257 2.61 21.58 0.52
CA TYR A 257 3.01 22.77 -0.24
C TYR A 257 3.97 23.69 0.53
N SER A 258 4.30 23.39 1.79
CA SER A 258 5.24 24.19 2.59
C SER A 258 4.81 25.66 2.75
N PHE A 259 3.51 25.92 3.03
CA PHE A 259 2.92 27.27 3.10
C PHE A 259 3.65 28.23 4.05
N HIS A 260 4.10 27.74 5.21
CA HIS A 260 4.56 28.60 6.31
C HIS A 260 6.07 28.65 6.52
N GLY A 261 6.88 28.15 5.58
CA GLY A 261 8.33 28.31 5.70
C GLY A 261 9.16 27.46 4.77
N GLN A 262 10.40 27.25 5.19
CA GLN A 262 11.34 26.41 4.45
C GLN A 262 10.86 24.96 4.49
N ARG A 263 10.68 24.36 3.31
CA ARG A 263 10.31 22.94 3.16
C ARG A 263 11.20 22.07 4.06
N ALA A 264 10.54 21.25 4.88
CA ALA A 264 11.21 20.28 5.71
C ALA A 264 12.07 19.33 4.84
N GLU A 265 13.24 18.93 5.34
CA GLU A 265 14.13 18.04 4.60
C GLU A 265 13.43 16.72 4.31
N PHE A 266 13.13 16.50 3.03
CA PHE A 266 12.50 15.29 2.52
C PHE A 266 13.35 14.04 2.80
N ILE A 267 14.67 14.20 2.71
CA ILE A 267 15.67 13.20 3.07
C ILE A 267 16.69 13.86 4.00
N GLN A 268 16.81 13.33 5.21
CA GLN A 268 17.73 13.83 6.23
C GLN A 268 18.70 12.72 6.63
N ASN A 269 20.01 12.97 6.52
CA ASN A 269 21.08 12.03 6.91
C ASN A 269 20.90 10.62 6.31
N GLY A 270 20.46 10.53 5.05
CA GLY A 270 20.23 9.26 4.35
C GLY A 270 19.01 8.47 4.85
N LYS A 271 18.10 9.13 5.57
CA LYS A 271 16.79 8.61 5.96
C LYS A 271 15.67 9.39 5.30
N VAL A 272 14.66 8.67 4.85
CA VAL A 272 13.44 9.25 4.28
C VAL A 272 12.53 9.73 5.40
N ASN A 273 11.97 10.93 5.27
CA ASN A 273 10.89 11.36 6.16
C ASN A 273 9.58 10.65 5.76
N LEU A 274 9.26 9.56 6.48
CA LEU A 274 8.10 8.72 6.20
C LEU A 274 6.77 9.44 6.42
N GLN A 275 6.71 10.39 7.36
CA GLN A 275 5.48 11.15 7.64
C GLN A 275 5.13 12.05 6.45
N ILE A 276 6.13 12.77 5.93
CA ILE A 276 5.98 13.56 4.71
C ILE A 276 5.44 12.71 3.55
N LEU A 277 6.05 11.54 3.31
CA LEU A 277 5.58 10.62 2.28
C LEU A 277 4.14 10.15 2.50
N MET A 278 3.72 9.94 3.75
CA MET A 278 2.34 9.59 4.08
C MET A 278 1.37 10.70 3.71
N HIS A 279 1.69 11.97 4.00
CA HIS A 279 0.86 13.10 3.59
C HIS A 279 0.72 13.18 2.07
N ILE A 280 1.82 13.02 1.33
CA ILE A 280 1.80 12.99 -0.15
C ILE A 280 0.95 11.82 -0.66
N ARG A 281 1.14 10.60 -0.13
CA ARG A 281 0.37 9.42 -0.51
C ARG A 281 -1.12 9.61 -0.21
N ASN A 282 -1.47 10.19 0.93
CA ASN A 282 -2.86 10.38 1.36
C ASN A 282 -3.56 11.46 0.52
N PHE A 283 -2.86 12.54 0.18
CA PHE A 283 -3.30 13.54 -0.79
C PHE A 283 -3.70 12.86 -2.11
N TRP A 284 -2.77 12.11 -2.71
CA TRP A 284 -3.06 11.43 -3.97
C TRP A 284 -4.19 10.41 -3.84
N HIS A 285 -4.22 9.66 -2.74
CA HIS A 285 -5.30 8.70 -2.47
C HIS A 285 -6.67 9.36 -2.47
N ARG A 286 -6.82 10.54 -1.84
CA ARG A 286 -8.07 11.31 -1.89
C ARG A 286 -8.36 11.81 -3.30
N HIS A 287 -7.42 12.54 -3.88
CA HIS A 287 -7.64 13.27 -5.12
C HIS A 287 -7.87 12.39 -6.36
N VAL A 288 -7.39 11.14 -6.36
CA VAL A 288 -7.60 10.21 -7.48
C VAL A 288 -8.75 9.22 -7.28
N LEU A 289 -9.21 8.97 -6.04
CA LEU A 289 -10.29 8.01 -5.76
C LEU A 289 -11.58 8.63 -5.20
N ASN A 290 -11.53 9.84 -4.65
CA ASN A 290 -12.73 10.52 -4.17
C ASN A 290 -13.37 11.33 -5.30
N HIS A 291 -14.55 10.92 -5.73
CA HIS A 291 -15.35 11.60 -6.75
C HIS A 291 -15.65 13.06 -6.38
N ASP A 292 -15.88 13.33 -5.10
CA ASP A 292 -16.34 14.65 -4.63
C ASP A 292 -15.26 15.73 -4.73
N GLU A 293 -13.98 15.35 -4.83
CA GLU A 293 -12.91 16.33 -5.10
C GLU A 293 -12.97 16.88 -6.53
N ASN A 294 -13.49 16.10 -7.49
CA ASN A 294 -13.56 16.47 -8.91
C ASN A 294 -12.24 17.03 -9.51
N THR A 295 -11.09 16.52 -9.05
CA THR A 295 -9.75 16.97 -9.50
C THR A 295 -9.11 15.98 -10.47
N PHE A 296 -8.51 14.92 -9.95
CA PHE A 296 -7.82 13.90 -10.74
C PHE A 296 -8.66 12.62 -10.92
N PHE A 297 -9.78 12.52 -10.19
CA PHE A 297 -10.65 11.34 -10.13
C PHE A 297 -11.04 10.81 -11.51
N TYR A 298 -11.63 11.66 -12.35
CA TYR A 298 -12.14 11.23 -13.65
C TYR A 298 -11.04 10.77 -14.60
N LEU A 299 -9.85 11.37 -14.54
CA LEU A 299 -8.71 10.91 -15.34
C LEU A 299 -8.21 9.56 -14.86
N PHE A 300 -8.10 9.38 -13.56
CA PHE A 300 -7.55 8.16 -12.96
C PHE A 300 -8.52 6.96 -13.07
N ILE A 301 -9.80 7.14 -12.75
CA ILE A 301 -10.78 6.03 -12.78
C ILE A 301 -11.05 5.52 -14.20
N ASN A 302 -10.84 6.37 -15.21
CA ASN A 302 -10.98 6.00 -16.62
C ASN A 302 -9.71 5.37 -17.21
N LEU A 303 -8.64 5.23 -16.43
CA LEU A 303 -7.49 4.43 -16.84
C LEU A 303 -7.90 2.97 -17.00
N LYS A 304 -7.38 2.35 -18.05
CA LYS A 304 -7.48 0.90 -18.21
C LYS A 304 -6.69 0.19 -17.10
N GLU A 305 -7.09 -1.04 -16.78
CA GLU A 305 -6.49 -1.83 -15.69
C GLU A 305 -4.96 -2.01 -15.85
N ASP A 306 -4.46 -2.11 -17.09
CA ASP A 306 -3.04 -2.19 -17.45
C ASP A 306 -2.26 -0.88 -17.29
N ARG A 307 -2.95 0.23 -17.04
CA ARG A 307 -2.39 1.57 -16.80
C ARG A 307 -2.51 2.02 -15.35
N LEU A 308 -3.17 1.24 -14.50
CA LEU A 308 -3.23 1.50 -13.06
C LEU A 308 -1.90 1.13 -12.39
N PRO A 309 -1.60 1.67 -11.20
CA PRO A 309 -0.40 1.32 -10.44
C PRO A 309 -0.28 -0.19 -10.22
N GLY A 310 0.83 -0.78 -10.68
CA GLY A 310 1.13 -2.19 -10.44
C GLY A 310 1.47 -2.46 -8.97
N LEU A 311 0.98 -3.59 -8.46
CA LEU A 311 1.09 -4.01 -7.06
C LEU A 311 2.53 -3.98 -6.47
N LEU A 312 3.38 -4.93 -6.84
CA LEU A 312 4.78 -5.05 -6.42
C LEU A 312 5.58 -5.72 -7.56
N LYS A 313 6.90 -5.58 -7.56
CA LYS A 313 7.82 -6.45 -8.32
C LYS A 313 8.87 -7.05 -7.40
N SER A 314 9.46 -8.15 -7.85
CA SER A 314 10.70 -8.66 -7.31
C SER A 314 11.80 -7.61 -7.27
N LEU A 315 12.59 -7.61 -6.18
CA LEU A 315 13.85 -6.88 -6.09
C LEU A 315 14.97 -7.50 -6.94
N GLU A 316 14.78 -8.71 -7.48
CA GLU A 316 15.77 -9.37 -8.35
C GLU A 316 15.93 -8.73 -9.73
N LEU A 317 15.08 -7.77 -10.12
CA LEU A 317 15.29 -6.88 -11.29
C LEU A 317 16.49 -5.93 -11.08
N LYS A 318 17.61 -6.48 -10.62
CA LYS A 318 18.89 -5.82 -10.34
C LYS A 318 19.48 -5.13 -11.56
N ASP A 319 19.06 -5.53 -12.77
CA ASP A 319 19.65 -5.06 -14.01
C ASP A 319 19.09 -3.71 -14.48
N LEU A 320 17.89 -3.31 -14.04
CA LEU A 320 17.32 -2.01 -14.35
C LEU A 320 17.17 -1.16 -13.08
N PRO A 321 17.96 -0.07 -12.94
CA PRO A 321 17.86 0.80 -11.78
C PRO A 321 16.52 1.52 -11.71
N LEU A 322 15.85 1.71 -12.86
CA LEU A 322 14.54 2.31 -13.00
C LEU A 322 13.79 1.75 -14.21
N SER A 323 12.46 1.63 -14.14
CA SER A 323 11.63 1.26 -15.30
C SER A 323 11.73 2.34 -16.39
N PRO A 324 11.70 1.97 -17.69
CA PRO A 324 11.85 2.94 -18.78
C PRO A 324 10.63 3.84 -18.99
N TYR A 325 9.45 3.49 -18.46
CA TYR A 325 8.22 4.24 -18.70
C TYR A 325 7.44 4.46 -17.40
N TRP A 326 6.99 5.70 -17.21
CA TRP A 326 6.25 6.14 -16.03
C TRP A 326 5.03 6.96 -16.43
N LEU A 327 3.91 6.76 -15.74
CA LEU A 327 2.73 7.60 -15.80
C LEU A 327 2.49 8.24 -14.45
N GLY A 328 1.94 9.45 -14.40
CA GLY A 328 1.72 10.09 -13.13
C GLY A 328 1.06 11.45 -13.18
N PHE A 329 0.92 12.03 -11.99
CA PHE A 329 0.34 13.34 -11.77
C PHE A 329 1.31 14.21 -10.97
N THR A 330 1.20 15.51 -11.20
CA THR A 330 1.77 16.56 -10.36
C THR A 330 0.62 17.44 -9.91
N SER A 331 0.74 18.02 -8.72
CA SER A 331 -0.18 19.03 -8.24
C SER A 331 0.58 20.30 -7.92
N CYS A 332 -0.06 21.44 -8.14
CA CYS A 332 0.43 22.75 -7.77
C CYS A 332 -0.65 23.50 -7.00
N LEU A 333 -0.25 24.51 -6.25
CA LEU A 333 -1.17 25.46 -5.65
C LEU A 333 -0.59 26.87 -5.75
N HIS A 334 -1.15 27.70 -6.62
CA HIS A 334 -0.71 29.07 -6.81
C HIS A 334 -1.87 30.02 -7.22
N PRO A 335 -1.87 31.29 -6.76
CA PRO A 335 -1.03 31.78 -5.67
C PRO A 335 -1.34 31.03 -4.36
N LEU A 336 -0.36 30.95 -3.47
CA LEU A 336 -0.60 30.41 -2.12
C LEU A 336 -1.61 31.34 -1.41
N PRO A 337 -2.60 30.82 -0.68
CA PRO A 337 -3.56 31.64 0.03
C PRO A 337 -2.87 32.46 1.13
N ASP A 338 -3.34 33.70 1.35
CA ASP A 338 -2.78 34.63 2.34
C ASP A 338 -3.09 34.23 3.80
N GLY A 339 -3.99 33.25 4.03
CA GLY A 339 -4.36 32.73 5.35
C GLY A 339 -5.07 31.37 5.31
N LEU A 340 -4.88 30.56 6.37
CA LEU A 340 -5.35 29.16 6.47
C LEU A 340 -6.85 28.99 6.81
N GLU A 341 -7.52 29.99 7.40
CA GLU A 341 -8.80 29.75 8.08
C GLU A 341 -10.06 29.75 7.18
N GLU A 342 -10.00 30.26 5.95
CA GLU A 342 -11.14 30.25 5.01
C GLU A 342 -10.86 29.47 3.70
N ASP A 343 -9.60 29.34 3.26
CA ASP A 343 -9.26 28.74 1.95
C ASP A 343 -8.92 27.23 1.98
N GLU A 344 -8.58 26.65 3.14
CA GLU A 344 -8.21 25.22 3.24
C GLU A 344 -9.38 24.25 3.02
N GLU A 345 -10.62 24.71 3.21
CA GLU A 345 -11.85 23.95 2.98
C GLU A 345 -12.31 24.01 1.51
N GLU A 346 -11.97 25.07 0.76
CA GLU A 346 -12.46 25.29 -0.60
C GLU A 346 -11.45 24.96 -1.71
N ARG A 347 -10.14 25.19 -1.51
CA ARG A 347 -9.13 24.95 -2.57
C ARG A 347 -7.90 24.20 -2.05
N GLN A 348 -7.65 23.03 -2.62
CA GLN A 348 -6.56 22.12 -2.21
C GLN A 348 -5.52 21.90 -3.32
N THR A 349 -5.89 22.21 -4.56
CA THR A 349 -5.02 22.13 -5.73
C THR A 349 -5.51 23.12 -6.79
N CYS A 350 -4.62 23.53 -7.71
CA CYS A 350 -5.05 24.23 -8.91
C CYS A 350 -6.01 23.40 -9.78
N ALA A 351 -6.02 22.07 -9.66
CA ALA A 351 -6.97 21.22 -10.38
C ALA A 351 -8.44 21.46 -9.96
N ASP A 352 -8.71 22.11 -8.82
CA ASP A 352 -10.06 22.46 -8.36
C ASP A 352 -10.69 23.62 -9.18
N LEU A 353 -9.88 24.39 -9.91
CA LEU A 353 -10.38 25.55 -10.66
C LEU A 353 -11.11 25.08 -11.94
N GLU A 354 -12.32 25.59 -12.19
CA GLU A 354 -13.16 25.23 -13.35
C GLU A 354 -12.39 25.33 -14.69
N ASP A 355 -11.51 26.33 -14.83
CA ASP A 355 -10.66 26.52 -16.01
C ASP A 355 -9.48 25.53 -16.10
N HIS A 356 -9.12 24.85 -15.02
CA HIS A 356 -8.02 23.86 -14.96
C HIS A 356 -8.49 22.42 -15.06
N VAL A 357 -9.75 22.10 -14.77
CA VAL A 357 -10.29 20.73 -14.90
C VAL A 357 -10.15 20.20 -16.33
N GLU A 358 -10.31 21.06 -17.35
CA GLU A 358 -10.10 20.68 -18.76
C GLU A 358 -8.63 20.41 -19.13
N TRP A 359 -7.69 20.82 -18.25
CA TRP A 359 -6.25 20.88 -18.54
C TRP A 359 -5.40 19.98 -17.66
N VAL A 360 -5.94 19.31 -16.63
CA VAL A 360 -5.15 18.43 -15.74
C VAL A 360 -4.43 17.36 -16.57
N PRO A 361 -3.09 17.43 -16.70
CA PRO A 361 -2.38 16.52 -17.58
C PRO A 361 -2.04 15.22 -16.86
N LEU A 362 -2.27 14.09 -17.53
CA LEU A 362 -1.59 12.85 -17.19
C LEU A 362 -0.19 12.92 -17.79
N TRP A 363 0.83 12.91 -16.95
CA TRP A 363 2.22 12.99 -17.37
C TRP A 363 2.72 11.61 -17.79
N ALA A 364 3.43 11.55 -18.91
CA ALA A 364 4.11 10.34 -19.37
C ALA A 364 5.61 10.63 -19.49
N MET A 365 6.44 9.79 -18.86
CA MET A 365 7.89 9.88 -18.96
C MET A 365 8.47 8.64 -19.64
N SER A 366 9.33 8.86 -20.63
CA SER A 366 10.19 7.84 -21.22
C SER A 366 11.63 8.11 -20.81
N ILE A 367 12.25 7.17 -20.11
CA ILE A 367 13.61 7.32 -19.59
C ILE A 367 14.53 6.23 -20.13
N HIS A 368 15.78 6.63 -20.36
CA HIS A 368 16.85 5.77 -20.80
C HIS A 368 18.03 5.92 -19.84
N ILE A 369 18.55 4.80 -19.38
CA ILE A 369 19.75 4.81 -18.54
C ILE A 369 20.91 5.30 -19.39
N ASP A 370 21.51 6.39 -18.95
CA ASP A 370 22.67 7.01 -19.57
C ASP A 370 23.66 7.31 -18.44
N ARG A 371 24.77 6.57 -18.39
CA ARG A 371 25.71 6.64 -17.26
C ARG A 371 26.59 7.88 -17.27
N ASP A 372 26.43 8.79 -18.23
CA ASP A 372 27.17 10.05 -18.25
C ASP A 372 26.80 10.92 -17.04
N PRO A 373 27.77 11.22 -16.13
CA PRO A 373 27.54 12.12 -15.01
C PRO A 373 27.17 13.54 -15.43
N ALA A 374 27.46 13.95 -16.68
CA ALA A 374 27.04 15.24 -17.20
C ALA A 374 25.52 15.39 -17.22
N ASN A 375 24.74 14.31 -17.17
CA ASN A 375 23.28 14.36 -17.01
C ASN A 375 22.84 15.08 -15.72
N TRP A 376 23.71 15.22 -14.72
CA TRP A 376 23.46 16.02 -13.52
C TRP A 376 24.60 17.04 -13.29
N PRO A 377 24.56 18.19 -13.98
CA PRO A 377 25.63 19.18 -13.95
C PRO A 377 25.74 19.86 -12.57
N PRO A 378 26.89 20.50 -12.25
CA PRO A 378 27.08 21.19 -10.98
C PRO A 378 26.02 22.25 -10.66
N VAL A 379 25.45 22.89 -11.69
CA VAL A 379 24.35 23.85 -11.56
C VAL A 379 23.10 23.20 -10.98
N PHE A 380 22.78 21.96 -11.38
CA PHE A 380 21.64 21.21 -10.82
C PHE A 380 21.95 20.67 -9.43
N GLN A 381 23.20 20.28 -9.19
CA GLN A 381 23.65 19.81 -7.88
C GLN A 381 23.57 20.89 -6.78
N GLN A 382 23.65 22.18 -7.15
CA GLN A 382 23.46 23.28 -6.20
C GLN A 382 22.03 23.35 -5.66
N VAL A 383 21.05 22.92 -6.46
CA VAL A 383 19.63 22.90 -6.06
C VAL A 383 19.30 21.60 -5.33
N LEU A 384 19.63 20.46 -5.94
CA LEU A 384 19.43 19.14 -5.34
C LEU A 384 20.79 18.42 -5.24
N PRO A 385 21.44 18.50 -4.07
CA PRO A 385 22.73 17.86 -3.86
C PRO A 385 22.59 16.35 -3.76
N PHE A 386 23.68 15.67 -4.07
CA PHE A 386 23.82 14.23 -3.90
C PHE A 386 23.77 13.80 -2.43
N MET A 387 23.23 12.61 -2.16
CA MET A 387 23.48 11.97 -0.87
C MET A 387 24.97 11.59 -0.75
N ASP A 388 25.45 11.50 0.50
CA ASP A 388 26.79 11.01 0.78
C ASP A 388 26.97 9.60 0.18
N GLY A 389 28.03 9.38 -0.60
CA GLY A 389 28.45 8.05 -1.09
C GLY A 389 28.05 7.77 -2.55
N PRO A 390 28.96 7.90 -3.52
CA PRO A 390 28.64 7.85 -4.94
C PRO A 390 28.44 6.43 -5.50
N GLU A 391 28.66 5.37 -4.72
CA GLU A 391 29.09 4.08 -5.25
C GLU A 391 28.09 3.32 -6.12
N ASN A 392 26.82 3.76 -6.21
CA ASN A 392 25.81 3.10 -7.06
C ASN A 392 24.83 4.09 -7.71
N ARG A 393 25.23 5.36 -7.89
CA ARG A 393 24.38 6.32 -8.61
C ARG A 393 24.29 5.95 -10.08
N VAL A 394 23.07 5.97 -10.61
CA VAL A 394 22.83 5.77 -12.03
C VAL A 394 22.13 6.99 -12.60
N TYR A 395 22.72 7.55 -13.65
CA TYR A 395 22.15 8.68 -14.36
C TYR A 395 21.20 8.20 -15.47
N PHE A 396 20.29 9.09 -15.86
CA PHE A 396 19.36 8.84 -16.95
C PHE A 396 19.02 10.15 -17.66
N LYS A 397 18.54 10.00 -18.89
CA LYS A 397 17.93 11.06 -19.67
C LYS A 397 16.64 10.53 -20.31
N GLY A 398 15.70 11.41 -20.57
CA GLY A 398 14.44 11.03 -21.17
C GLY A 398 13.67 12.19 -21.78
N THR A 399 12.40 11.92 -22.05
CA THR A 399 11.42 12.95 -22.39
C THR A 399 10.19 12.81 -21.50
N ARG A 400 9.54 13.94 -21.24
CA ARG A 400 8.25 14.07 -20.58
C ARG A 400 7.25 14.58 -21.60
N GLY A 401 6.17 13.85 -21.80
CA GLY A 401 5.01 14.30 -22.57
C GLY A 401 3.81 14.55 -21.65
N GLU A 402 2.89 15.36 -22.14
CA GLU A 402 1.60 15.62 -21.49
C GLU A 402 0.48 15.00 -22.32
N LYS A 403 -0.45 14.31 -21.65
CA LYS A 403 -1.70 13.90 -22.25
C LYS A 403 -2.84 14.68 -21.61
N CYS A 404 -3.31 15.68 -22.33
CA CYS A 404 -4.53 16.42 -22.00
C CYS A 404 -5.70 15.90 -22.86
N ALA A 405 -6.94 15.99 -22.37
CA ALA A 405 -8.13 15.56 -23.12
C ALA A 405 -8.33 16.35 -24.43
N THR A 406 -7.71 17.52 -24.56
CA THR A 406 -7.93 18.51 -25.63
C THR A 406 -6.72 18.77 -26.53
N ALA A 407 -5.51 18.33 -26.17
CA ALA A 407 -4.28 18.68 -26.89
C ALA A 407 -4.06 17.82 -28.15
N LYS A 408 -3.89 18.49 -29.31
CA LYS A 408 -3.64 17.87 -30.63
C LYS A 408 -2.16 17.62 -30.94
N VAL A 409 -1.24 18.10 -30.09
CA VAL A 409 0.21 17.95 -30.25
C VAL A 409 0.79 17.59 -28.88
N GLU A 410 1.42 16.42 -28.78
CA GLU A 410 2.19 16.02 -27.60
C GLU A 410 3.53 16.77 -27.63
N GLU A 411 3.59 17.98 -27.04
CA GLU A 411 4.88 18.61 -26.78
C GLU A 411 5.67 17.74 -25.80
N ARG A 412 6.93 17.47 -26.17
CA ARG A 412 7.85 16.66 -25.36
C ARG A 412 8.97 17.54 -24.84
N TYR A 413 9.12 17.51 -23.52
CA TYR A 413 10.16 18.25 -22.82
C TYR A 413 11.31 17.30 -22.47
N PRO A 414 12.57 17.68 -22.72
CA PRO A 414 13.71 16.88 -22.29
C PRO A 414 13.76 16.81 -20.77
N LEU A 415 14.20 15.67 -20.27
CA LEU A 415 14.49 15.49 -18.85
C LEU A 415 15.83 14.79 -18.65
N ARG A 416 16.50 15.09 -17.54
CA ARG A 416 17.73 14.43 -17.10
C ARG A 416 17.69 14.22 -15.60
N GLY A 417 18.32 13.17 -15.11
CA GLY A 417 18.23 12.84 -13.70
C GLY A 417 19.19 11.77 -13.24
N PHE A 418 19.03 11.38 -11.99
CA PHE A 418 19.74 10.28 -11.38
C PHE A 418 18.88 9.51 -10.38
N VAL A 419 19.25 8.26 -10.15
CA VAL A 419 18.74 7.41 -9.08
C VAL A 419 19.92 6.99 -8.22
N GLU A 420 19.75 7.04 -6.91
CA GLU A 420 20.76 6.55 -5.96
C GLU A 420 20.11 5.70 -4.86
N PRO A 421 20.62 4.50 -4.56
CA PRO A 421 20.07 3.66 -3.51
C PRO A 421 20.41 4.22 -2.12
N PHE A 422 19.51 4.03 -1.17
CA PHE A 422 19.84 4.31 0.24
C PHE A 422 20.87 3.30 0.75
N ARG A 423 21.87 3.78 1.50
CA ARG A 423 22.91 2.92 2.10
C ARG A 423 22.35 1.93 3.11
N HIS A 424 21.31 2.34 3.83
CA HIS A 424 20.64 1.53 4.84
C HIS A 424 19.18 1.29 4.44
N PRO A 425 18.64 0.07 4.70
CA PRO A 425 17.22 -0.20 4.61
C PRO A 425 16.38 0.82 5.37
N GLN A 426 15.26 1.27 4.79
CA GLN A 426 14.33 2.16 5.47
C GLN A 426 13.29 1.28 6.20
N GLY A 427 13.22 1.41 7.52
CA GLY A 427 12.56 0.50 8.46
C GLY A 427 12.70 -0.98 8.11
N GLU A 428 13.96 -1.40 7.98
CA GLU A 428 14.37 -2.80 7.76
C GLU A 428 14.00 -3.37 6.38
N ILE A 429 13.47 -2.56 5.47
CA ILE A 429 13.12 -3.00 4.12
C ILE A 429 14.17 -2.48 3.12
N PRO A 430 14.81 -3.37 2.32
CA PRO A 430 15.78 -2.96 1.31
C PRO A 430 15.08 -2.47 0.03
N GLY A 431 15.86 -1.88 -0.88
CA GLY A 431 15.39 -1.55 -2.23
C GLY A 431 14.80 -0.15 -2.41
N TRP A 432 14.74 0.66 -1.35
CA TRP A 432 14.44 2.09 -1.45
C TRP A 432 15.51 2.80 -2.26
N LYS A 433 15.10 3.74 -3.12
CA LYS A 433 16.02 4.58 -3.88
C LYS A 433 15.53 6.02 -3.87
N ARG A 434 16.45 6.98 -3.76
CA ARG A 434 16.15 8.38 -4.08
C ARG A 434 16.22 8.55 -5.59
N VAL A 435 15.30 9.32 -6.13
CA VAL A 435 15.29 9.71 -7.53
C VAL A 435 15.17 11.22 -7.62
N CYS A 436 16.03 11.84 -8.43
CA CYS A 436 15.95 13.26 -8.73
C CYS A 436 16.02 13.45 -10.24
N TRP A 437 15.23 14.38 -10.76
CA TRP A 437 15.32 14.76 -12.17
C TRP A 437 14.95 16.21 -12.37
N ALA A 438 15.33 16.73 -13.53
CA ALA A 438 14.99 18.04 -14.00
C ALA A 438 14.26 17.90 -15.33
N VAL A 439 13.16 18.61 -15.48
CA VAL A 439 12.47 18.79 -16.76
C VAL A 439 12.64 20.23 -17.18
N TYR A 440 13.03 20.47 -18.43
CA TYR A 440 13.48 21.80 -18.81
C TYR A 440 13.14 22.15 -20.25
N TYR A 441 13.17 23.45 -20.51
CA TYR A 441 13.02 24.01 -21.84
C TYR A 441 14.18 24.99 -22.11
N PRO A 442 15.15 24.62 -22.97
CA PRO A 442 16.39 25.38 -23.15
C PRO A 442 16.20 26.64 -24.00
N LYS A 443 16.99 27.68 -23.71
CA LYS A 443 17.02 28.96 -24.46
C LYS A 443 17.69 28.86 -25.83
N SER A 444 18.68 27.97 -25.97
CA SER A 444 19.35 27.72 -27.24
C SER A 444 18.55 26.74 -28.09
N ARG A 445 17.64 27.26 -28.93
CA ARG A 445 16.96 26.48 -29.98
C ARG A 445 17.62 26.75 -31.33
N GLU A 446 18.64 25.97 -31.71
CA GLU A 446 18.91 25.74 -33.13
C GLU A 446 18.15 24.48 -33.54
N LEU A 447 16.97 24.65 -34.13
CA LEU A 447 16.13 23.57 -34.65
C LEU A 447 16.89 22.77 -35.73
N PRO A 448 16.68 21.45 -35.76
CA PRO A 448 16.27 20.86 -37.02
C PRO A 448 14.95 20.11 -36.84
N LEU A 449 13.89 20.62 -37.49
CA LEU A 449 12.79 19.78 -37.96
C LEU A 449 13.40 18.82 -38.99
N VAL A 450 13.51 17.52 -38.68
CA VAL A 450 13.79 16.52 -39.71
C VAL A 450 12.56 15.61 -39.87
N PRO A 451 12.05 15.40 -41.10
CA PRO A 451 10.83 14.65 -41.36
C PRO A 451 10.97 13.16 -41.06
N HIS A 452 9.83 12.51 -40.81
CA HIS A 452 9.65 11.07 -40.87
C HIS A 452 10.38 10.47 -42.08
N ASP A 453 11.34 9.58 -41.80
CA ASP A 453 11.64 8.34 -42.52
C ASP A 453 13.10 7.95 -42.28
N ALA A 454 13.41 7.32 -41.13
CA ALA A 454 14.65 6.56 -40.98
C ALA A 454 14.56 5.53 -39.85
N VAL A 455 14.76 4.29 -40.27
CA VAL A 455 14.81 3.05 -39.50
C VAL A 455 16.05 3.02 -38.58
N ASP A 456 15.85 2.61 -37.33
CA ASP A 456 16.84 2.07 -36.37
C ASP A 456 18.01 2.96 -35.85
N GLN A 457 17.77 4.25 -35.57
CA GLN A 457 18.65 5.10 -34.72
C GLN A 457 17.88 6.06 -33.78
N GLU A 458 16.73 5.63 -33.22
CA GLU A 458 15.68 6.51 -32.68
C GLU A 458 15.94 7.29 -31.36
N ILE A 459 16.98 7.02 -30.58
CA ILE A 459 17.10 7.64 -29.23
C ILE A 459 17.78 9.02 -29.26
N ASP A 460 18.79 9.23 -30.11
CA ASP A 460 19.55 10.49 -30.14
C ASP A 460 18.86 11.59 -30.95
N SER A 461 17.82 11.28 -31.72
CA SER A 461 17.03 12.28 -32.46
C SER A 461 15.97 13.00 -31.61
N TRP A 462 15.68 12.50 -30.40
CA TRP A 462 14.68 13.08 -29.49
C TRP A 462 15.23 14.20 -28.61
N PHE A 463 16.56 14.31 -28.49
CA PHE A 463 17.19 15.38 -27.74
C PHE A 463 17.55 16.53 -28.67
N PRO A 464 17.21 17.79 -28.33
CA PRO A 464 17.68 18.92 -29.10
C PRO A 464 19.22 18.91 -29.15
N GLN A 465 19.79 19.35 -30.27
CA GLN A 465 21.21 19.69 -30.31
C GLN A 465 21.43 20.92 -29.44
N GLU A 466 21.70 20.69 -28.17
CA GLU A 466 21.85 21.72 -27.14
C GLU A 466 23.31 21.82 -26.68
N VAL A 467 23.68 23.01 -26.21
CA VAL A 467 24.96 23.20 -25.52
C VAL A 467 24.80 22.64 -24.12
N TRP A 468 25.51 21.54 -23.83
CA TRP A 468 25.45 20.84 -22.56
C TRP A 468 26.86 20.54 -22.04
N PRO A 469 27.16 20.73 -20.72
CA PRO A 469 26.27 21.13 -19.64
C PRO A 469 25.91 22.63 -19.63
N PRO A 470 24.81 23.03 -18.96
CA PRO A 470 24.44 24.42 -18.78
C PRO A 470 25.45 25.16 -17.89
N THR A 471 25.59 26.46 -18.14
CA THR A 471 26.41 27.40 -17.40
C THR A 471 25.66 28.07 -16.24
N GLY A 472 24.35 28.23 -16.33
CA GLY A 472 23.50 28.83 -15.31
C GLY A 472 22.01 28.50 -15.48
N ILE A 473 21.25 28.50 -14.38
CA ILE A 473 19.81 28.19 -14.42
C ILE A 473 19.06 29.28 -15.19
N GLU A 474 19.22 30.53 -14.80
CA GLU A 474 18.48 31.65 -15.39
C GLU A 474 18.91 31.96 -16.82
N ASP A 475 20.18 31.72 -17.18
CA ASP A 475 20.70 32.08 -18.50
C ASP A 475 20.37 31.06 -19.58
N ASP A 476 20.27 29.77 -19.23
CA ASP A 476 20.20 28.68 -20.20
C ASP A 476 18.79 28.11 -20.40
N PHE A 477 17.83 28.40 -19.51
CA PHE A 477 16.48 27.82 -19.54
C PHE A 477 15.38 28.90 -19.55
N TYR A 478 14.29 28.66 -20.30
CA TYR A 478 13.04 29.42 -20.13
C TYR A 478 12.15 28.80 -19.04
N GLU A 479 12.22 27.48 -18.90
CA GLU A 479 11.50 26.71 -17.87
C GLU A 479 12.44 25.63 -17.32
N LEU A 480 12.45 25.44 -16.01
CA LEU A 480 13.22 24.40 -15.34
C LEU A 480 12.50 23.97 -14.06
N TYR A 481 12.09 22.70 -14.02
CA TYR A 481 11.41 22.10 -12.88
C TYR A 481 12.26 20.99 -12.31
N PHE A 482 12.58 21.07 -11.02
CA PHE A 482 13.28 20.02 -10.31
C PHE A 482 12.28 19.11 -9.59
N PHE A 483 12.58 17.83 -9.59
CA PHE A 483 11.82 16.79 -8.91
C PHE A 483 12.76 16.05 -7.97
N GLU A 484 12.32 15.86 -6.73
CA GLU A 484 12.97 15.01 -5.75
C GLU A 484 11.94 14.05 -5.16
N GLY A 485 12.26 12.76 -5.18
CA GLY A 485 11.38 11.74 -4.65
C GLY A 485 12.07 10.45 -4.26
N VAL A 486 11.24 9.49 -3.90
CA VAL A 486 11.64 8.15 -3.50
C VAL A 486 10.93 7.13 -4.37
N VAL A 487 11.69 6.20 -4.93
CA VAL A 487 11.18 4.97 -5.54
C VAL A 487 10.95 3.96 -4.41
N LEU A 488 9.71 3.53 -4.25
CA LEU A 488 9.36 2.53 -3.25
C LEU A 488 9.93 1.15 -3.62
N PRO A 489 10.29 0.29 -2.64
CA PRO A 489 10.68 -1.08 -2.87
C PRO A 489 9.75 -1.83 -3.84
N GLY A 490 10.35 -2.59 -4.75
CA GLY A 490 9.65 -3.19 -5.89
C GLY A 490 9.59 -2.30 -7.13
N GLY A 491 9.99 -1.02 -7.04
CA GLY A 491 10.24 -0.17 -8.22
C GLY A 491 9.01 0.21 -9.03
N ARG A 492 7.81 0.12 -8.44
CA ARG A 492 6.53 0.35 -9.11
C ARG A 492 6.01 1.77 -8.97
N VAL A 493 6.32 2.46 -7.88
CA VAL A 493 5.75 3.76 -7.52
C VAL A 493 6.85 4.70 -7.04
N MET A 494 6.72 5.97 -7.43
CA MET A 494 7.51 7.10 -6.96
C MET A 494 6.59 8.13 -6.32
N LEU A 495 7.05 8.71 -5.21
CA LEU A 495 6.39 9.80 -4.50
C LEU A 495 7.42 10.85 -4.14
N GLY A 496 7.03 12.12 -4.17
CA GLY A 496 7.92 13.21 -3.83
C GLY A 496 7.34 14.57 -4.18
N TYR A 497 8.23 15.53 -4.39
CA TYR A 497 7.91 16.90 -4.71
C TYR A 497 8.59 17.40 -5.97
N TRP A 498 7.95 18.36 -6.61
CA TRP A 498 8.55 19.16 -7.65
C TRP A 498 8.59 20.63 -7.23
N GLN A 499 9.48 21.41 -7.85
CA GLN A 499 9.64 22.84 -7.62
C GLN A 499 10.07 23.56 -8.90
N ASP A 500 9.55 24.77 -9.11
CA ASP A 500 10.01 25.70 -10.15
C ASP A 500 11.34 26.34 -9.74
N ALA A 501 12.37 26.15 -10.56
CA ALA A 501 13.71 26.64 -10.31
C ALA A 501 13.94 28.11 -10.67
N LEU A 502 13.09 28.68 -11.53
CA LEU A 502 13.29 30.01 -12.12
C LEU A 502 12.45 31.05 -11.44
N TRP A 503 11.15 30.78 -11.29
CA TRP A 503 10.20 31.79 -10.82
C TRP A 503 9.87 31.61 -9.33
N GLN A 504 10.16 30.42 -8.77
CA GLN A 504 9.74 30.02 -7.41
C GLN A 504 8.23 30.24 -7.18
N GLU A 505 7.45 30.27 -8.27
CA GLU A 505 6.01 30.54 -8.26
C GLU A 505 5.18 29.30 -7.96
N GLY A 506 5.79 28.11 -8.00
CA GLY A 506 5.08 26.87 -7.78
C GLY A 506 5.97 25.72 -7.31
N ASP A 507 5.42 24.94 -6.41
CA ASP A 507 5.90 23.64 -6.01
C ASP A 507 4.70 22.73 -5.71
N GLY A 508 4.97 21.47 -5.40
CA GLY A 508 3.93 20.59 -4.90
C GLY A 508 4.25 19.12 -5.05
N PRO A 509 3.29 18.25 -4.69
CA PRO A 509 3.51 16.82 -4.67
C PRO A 509 3.48 16.26 -6.09
N PHE A 510 4.09 15.09 -6.26
CA PHE A 510 3.90 14.24 -7.42
C PHE A 510 3.69 12.78 -7.01
N ILE A 511 3.06 12.03 -7.91
CA ILE A 511 3.05 10.57 -7.90
C ILE A 511 3.29 10.06 -9.30
N PHE A 512 4.19 9.09 -9.45
CA PHE A 512 4.38 8.36 -10.70
C PHE A 512 4.37 6.86 -10.43
N TRP A 513 3.88 6.07 -11.37
CA TRP A 513 3.97 4.62 -11.35
C TRP A 513 4.44 4.08 -12.69
N ASP A 514 5.09 2.93 -12.65
CA ASP A 514 5.66 2.34 -13.84
C ASP A 514 4.59 1.68 -14.72
N THR A 515 4.87 1.62 -16.03
CA THR A 515 3.98 0.97 -17.01
C THR A 515 4.78 0.12 -17.99
N GLU A 516 4.09 -0.79 -18.70
CA GLU A 516 4.73 -1.65 -19.70
C GLU A 516 4.97 -0.94 -21.04
N ARG A 517 6.05 -1.34 -21.73
CA ARG A 517 6.57 -0.72 -22.97
C ARG A 517 5.54 -0.56 -24.09
N ALA A 518 4.63 -1.53 -24.26
CA ALA A 518 3.64 -1.50 -25.34
C ALA A 518 2.76 -0.24 -25.31
N PHE A 519 2.61 0.40 -24.15
CA PHE A 519 1.84 1.63 -23.99
C PHE A 519 2.63 2.89 -24.32
N ALA A 520 3.93 2.91 -24.05
CA ALA A 520 4.78 4.00 -24.47
C ALA A 520 4.78 4.13 -26.01
N ASP A 521 4.75 2.99 -26.70
CA ASP A 521 4.67 2.94 -28.16
C ASP A 521 3.29 3.37 -28.71
N GLU A 522 2.19 3.26 -27.93
CA GLU A 522 0.89 3.88 -28.28
C GLU A 522 0.87 5.40 -28.07
N MET A 523 1.78 5.93 -27.25
CA MET A 523 2.05 7.36 -27.08
C MET A 523 3.16 7.86 -28.02
N ILE A 524 3.67 7.01 -28.90
CA ILE A 524 4.50 7.42 -30.04
C ILE A 524 3.55 7.49 -31.25
N PRO A 525 3.37 8.66 -31.89
CA PRO A 525 2.60 8.71 -33.12
C PRO A 525 3.24 7.75 -34.13
N LYS A 526 2.46 6.77 -34.59
CA LYS A 526 2.88 5.92 -35.71
C LYS A 526 3.12 6.85 -36.90
N SER A 527 4.36 6.86 -37.38
CA SER A 527 4.72 7.46 -38.67
C SER A 527 3.76 6.92 -39.72
N SER A 528 2.83 7.76 -40.18
CA SER A 528 1.92 7.43 -41.28
C SER A 528 2.59 7.63 -42.62
#